data_AF-A0AAV0TIZ8-F1
#
_entry.id   AF-A0AAV0TIZ8-F1
#
_cell.length_a   1.000
_cell.length_b   1.000
_cell.length_c   1.000
_cell.angle_alpha   90.00
_cell.angle_beta   90.00
_cell.angle_gamma   90.00
#
_symmetry.space_group_name_H-M   'P 1'
#
loop_
_entity.id
_entity.type
_entity.pdbx_description
1 polymer ?
#
loop_
_entity_poly.entity_id
_entity_poly.type
_entity_poly.pdbx_seq_one_letter_code
_entity_poly.pdbx_strand_id
1 'polypeptide(L)'
;MLELFHGDEFIAGVITLLELALQRGYLVMARQFFEHRSEQEKCQYVAIAADHNDIVLMRWLIENGAPLSVHTSISLASDHVFRKQCVEVTWWLSESDRVVVIRNALQNNVRKLLLWVLDNTVFKDETSRNAIQSALTRADNVTVHWLCDNLSNDDARSWCFPLHQEGSSTVTPFIRDTLADRR
;
A
#
# COMPACT_ATOMS: atom_id res chain seq x y z
N MET A 1 20.82 -32.38 -0.87
CA MET A 1 20.40 -32.34 0.55
C MET A 1 19.65 -31.05 0.85
N LEU A 2 20.17 -29.86 0.51
CA LEU A 2 19.44 -28.59 0.67
C LEU A 2 18.12 -28.54 -0.14
N GLU A 3 18.11 -29.07 -1.36
CA GLU A 3 16.90 -29.12 -2.22
C GLU A 3 15.72 -29.88 -1.58
N LEU A 4 15.98 -30.83 -0.68
CA LEU A 4 14.92 -31.61 -0.02
C LEU A 4 14.14 -30.79 1.01
N PHE A 5 14.72 -29.71 1.55
CA PHE A 5 14.06 -28.85 2.52
C PHE A 5 13.00 -27.94 1.91
N HIS A 6 12.91 -27.85 0.58
CA HIS A 6 12.01 -26.93 -0.10
C HIS A 6 10.74 -27.61 -0.64
N GLY A 7 10.59 -28.92 -0.44
CA GLY A 7 9.30 -29.58 -0.66
C GLY A 7 8.25 -29.08 0.32
N ASP A 8 6.98 -29.13 -0.06
CA ASP A 8 5.84 -28.62 0.73
C ASP A 8 5.84 -29.11 2.19
N GLU A 9 6.35 -30.32 2.44
CA GLU A 9 6.45 -30.93 3.77
C GLU A 9 7.49 -30.28 4.71
N PHE A 10 8.43 -29.49 4.17
CA PHE A 10 9.57 -28.95 4.93
C PHE A 10 9.62 -27.42 5.00
N ILE A 11 8.65 -26.72 4.40
CA ILE A 11 8.65 -25.25 4.36
C ILE A 11 8.63 -24.63 5.78
N ALA A 12 7.90 -25.21 6.73
CA ALA A 12 7.91 -24.75 8.12
C ALA A 12 9.32 -24.83 8.77
N GLY A 13 10.08 -25.87 8.43
CA GLY A 13 11.47 -26.03 8.86
C GLY A 13 12.39 -24.97 8.23
N VAL A 14 12.16 -24.63 6.96
CA VAL A 14 12.88 -23.55 6.26
C VAL A 14 12.65 -22.20 6.94
N ILE A 15 11.39 -21.88 7.27
CA ILE A 15 11.04 -20.63 7.94
C ILE A 15 11.72 -20.52 9.30
N THR A 16 11.65 -21.58 10.11
CA THR A 16 12.31 -21.64 11.42
C THR A 16 13.84 -21.45 11.28
N LEU A 17 14.45 -22.06 10.27
CA LEU A 17 15.88 -21.94 10.01
C LEU A 17 16.26 -20.51 9.59
N LEU A 18 15.46 -19.87 8.74
CA LEU A 18 15.69 -18.48 8.31
C LEU A 18 15.54 -17.51 9.48
N GLU A 19 14.51 -17.67 10.32
CA GLU A 19 14.31 -16.87 11.53
C GLU A 19 15.54 -16.99 12.47
N LEU A 20 15.98 -18.21 12.75
CA LEU A 20 17.17 -18.45 13.59
C LEU A 20 18.44 -17.86 12.97
N ALA A 21 18.59 -17.93 11.64
CA ALA A 21 19.71 -17.33 10.94
C ALA A 21 19.71 -15.81 11.07
N LEU A 22 18.55 -15.16 10.94
CA LEU A 22 18.39 -13.71 11.17
C LEU A 22 18.73 -13.32 12.59
N GLN A 23 18.17 -14.02 13.59
CA GLN A 23 18.41 -13.76 15.01
C GLN A 23 19.90 -13.89 15.39
N ARG A 24 20.63 -14.81 14.74
CA ARG A 24 22.06 -15.07 14.99
C ARG A 24 22.99 -14.27 14.08
N GLY A 25 22.47 -13.43 13.19
CA GLY A 25 23.27 -12.61 12.27
C GLY A 25 23.89 -13.38 11.10
N TYR A 26 23.41 -14.58 10.79
CA TYR A 26 23.89 -15.44 9.70
C TYR A 26 23.28 -15.07 8.34
N LEU A 27 23.30 -13.78 8.00
CA LEU A 27 22.60 -13.23 6.82
C LEU A 27 23.13 -13.78 5.49
N VAL A 28 24.42 -14.09 5.40
CA VAL A 28 25.02 -14.65 4.17
C VAL A 28 24.47 -16.06 3.91
N MET A 29 24.38 -16.90 4.95
CA MET A 29 23.82 -18.24 4.83
C MET A 29 22.33 -18.19 4.48
N ALA A 30 21.57 -17.30 5.14
CA ALA A 30 20.16 -17.08 4.81
C ALA A 30 19.98 -16.66 3.34
N ARG A 31 20.82 -15.74 2.83
CA ARG A 31 20.78 -15.31 1.43
C ARG A 31 21.11 -16.43 0.46
N GLN A 32 22.16 -17.21 0.72
CA GLN A 32 22.52 -18.35 -0.13
C GLN A 32 21.41 -19.41 -0.20
N PHE A 33 20.69 -19.62 0.91
CA PHE A 33 19.55 -20.52 0.97
C PHE A 33 18.39 -20.08 0.05
N PHE A 34 18.31 -18.77 -0.20
CA PHE A 34 17.26 -18.09 -0.95
C PHE A 34 17.61 -17.86 -2.43
N GLU A 35 18.89 -17.67 -2.77
CA GLU A 35 19.35 -17.16 -4.07
C GLU A 35 18.92 -18.02 -5.27
N HIS A 36 18.91 -19.34 -5.12
CA HIS A 36 18.60 -20.27 -6.21
C HIS A 36 17.14 -20.76 -6.23
N ARG A 37 16.26 -20.17 -5.41
CA ARG A 37 14.85 -20.57 -5.34
C ARG A 37 14.02 -19.92 -6.43
N SER A 38 12.97 -20.64 -6.84
CA SER A 38 11.96 -20.10 -7.74
C SER A 38 11.17 -18.98 -7.07
N GLU A 39 10.61 -18.08 -7.87
CA GLU A 39 9.74 -17.00 -7.37
C GLU A 39 8.53 -17.53 -6.62
N GLN A 40 8.01 -18.70 -7.01
CA GLN A 40 6.90 -19.35 -6.31
C GLN A 40 7.27 -19.78 -4.89
N GLU A 41 8.41 -20.45 -4.70
CA GLU A 41 8.90 -20.86 -3.37
C GLU A 41 9.17 -19.63 -2.49
N LYS A 42 9.78 -18.58 -3.06
CA LYS A 42 10.04 -17.33 -2.34
C LYS A 42 8.75 -16.64 -1.91
N CYS A 43 7.73 -16.62 -2.77
CA CYS A 43 6.40 -16.11 -2.46
C CYS A 43 5.74 -16.90 -1.31
N GLN A 44 5.87 -18.22 -1.30
CA GLN A 44 5.36 -19.06 -0.22
C GLN A 44 6.05 -18.75 1.11
N TYR A 45 7.36 -18.47 1.12
CA TYR A 45 8.04 -18.06 2.35
C TYR A 45 7.51 -16.75 2.91
N VAL A 46 7.23 -15.78 2.03
CA VAL A 46 6.60 -14.51 2.44
C VAL A 46 5.21 -14.76 3.02
N ALA A 47 4.39 -15.60 2.39
CA ALA A 47 3.05 -15.93 2.87
C ALA A 47 3.07 -16.63 4.24
N ILE A 48 4.01 -17.55 4.45
CA ILE A 48 4.11 -18.26 5.74
C ILE A 48 4.69 -17.37 6.82
N ALA A 49 5.67 -16.50 6.51
CA ALA A 49 6.15 -15.50 7.46
C ALA A 49 5.01 -14.53 7.86
N ALA A 50 4.15 -14.16 6.91
CA ALA A 50 2.96 -13.37 7.14
C ALA A 50 1.96 -14.07 8.07
N ASP A 51 1.69 -15.36 7.86
CA ASP A 51 0.79 -16.15 8.71
C ASP A 51 1.29 -16.27 10.16
N HIS A 52 2.62 -16.28 10.36
CA HIS A 52 3.24 -16.25 11.69
C HIS A 52 3.40 -14.83 12.27
N ASN A 53 2.97 -13.80 11.54
CA ASN A 53 3.18 -12.39 11.88
C ASN A 53 4.66 -12.04 12.13
N ASP A 54 5.59 -12.72 11.45
CA ASP A 54 7.02 -12.43 11.50
C ASP A 54 7.36 -11.35 10.46
N ILE A 55 7.08 -10.11 10.83
CA ILE A 55 7.32 -8.93 9.98
C ILE A 55 8.81 -8.75 9.66
N VAL A 56 9.71 -9.18 10.56
CA VAL A 56 11.16 -9.03 10.38
C VAL A 56 11.64 -9.98 9.28
N LEU A 57 11.26 -11.26 9.36
CA LEU A 57 11.57 -12.23 8.31
C LEU A 57 10.91 -11.85 6.99
N MET A 58 9.63 -11.48 7.02
CA MET A 58 8.90 -11.08 5.81
C MET A 58 9.55 -9.90 5.11
N ARG A 59 9.91 -8.84 5.87
CA ARG A 59 10.63 -7.69 5.32
C ARG A 59 11.96 -8.10 4.72
N TRP A 60 12.75 -8.92 5.42
CA TRP A 60 14.03 -9.38 4.91
C TRP A 60 13.88 -10.19 3.61
N LEU A 61 12.88 -11.08 3.53
CA LEU A 61 12.60 -11.87 2.32
C LEU A 61 12.30 -10.96 1.13
N ILE A 62 11.41 -9.98 1.31
CA ILE A 62 11.01 -9.04 0.26
C ILE A 62 12.18 -8.17 -0.19
N GLU A 63 12.95 -7.61 0.75
CA GLU A 63 14.15 -6.80 0.45
C GLU A 63 15.26 -7.62 -0.24
N ASN A 64 15.23 -8.95 -0.14
CA ASN A 64 16.14 -9.86 -0.84
C ASN A 64 15.55 -10.44 -2.13
N GLY A 65 14.42 -9.92 -2.61
CA GLY A 65 13.85 -10.25 -3.91
C GLY A 65 12.76 -11.31 -3.89
N ALA A 66 12.12 -11.57 -2.75
CA ALA A 66 10.90 -12.37 -2.72
C ALA A 66 9.72 -11.53 -3.20
N PRO A 67 8.86 -12.06 -4.07
CA PRO A 67 7.66 -11.34 -4.49
C PRO A 67 6.63 -11.34 -3.35
N LEU A 68 6.00 -10.18 -3.12
CA LEU A 68 4.85 -10.04 -2.24
C LEU A 68 3.57 -10.07 -3.07
N SER A 69 2.71 -11.05 -2.82
CA SER A 69 1.42 -11.13 -3.50
C SER A 69 0.44 -10.06 -2.99
N VAL A 70 -0.38 -9.52 -3.89
CA VAL A 70 -1.47 -8.60 -3.53
C VAL A 70 -2.40 -9.22 -2.50
N HIS A 71 -2.74 -10.51 -2.65
CA HIS A 71 -3.62 -11.22 -1.71
C HIS A 71 -3.03 -11.24 -0.29
N THR A 72 -1.77 -11.63 -0.13
CA THR A 72 -1.07 -11.63 1.16
C THR A 72 -1.04 -10.22 1.77
N SER A 73 -0.75 -9.21 0.96
CA SER A 73 -0.71 -7.82 1.42
C SER A 73 -2.05 -7.30 1.95
N ILE A 74 -3.16 -7.62 1.26
CA ILE A 74 -4.51 -7.22 1.67
C ILE A 74 -4.92 -7.95 2.95
N SER A 75 -4.63 -9.25 3.04
CA SER A 75 -4.93 -10.07 4.22
C SER A 75 -4.28 -9.47 5.47
N LEU A 76 -2.96 -9.22 5.41
CA LEU A 76 -2.19 -8.60 6.48
C LEU A 76 -2.69 -7.20 6.85
N ALA A 77 -2.94 -6.37 5.85
CA ALA A 77 -3.33 -4.98 6.07
C ALA A 77 -4.78 -4.82 6.59
N SER A 78 -5.62 -5.83 6.37
CA SER A 78 -7.03 -5.84 6.80
C SER A 78 -7.25 -6.55 8.14
N ASP A 79 -6.28 -7.34 8.60
CA ASP A 79 -6.36 -8.06 9.87
C ASP A 79 -6.56 -7.09 11.05
N HIS A 80 -7.62 -7.35 11.82
CA HIS A 80 -8.05 -6.52 12.93
C HIS A 80 -7.16 -6.63 14.17
N VAL A 81 -6.33 -7.68 14.27
CA VAL A 81 -5.45 -7.91 15.42
C VAL A 81 -4.18 -7.05 15.34
N PHE A 82 -3.68 -6.75 14.13
CA PHE A 82 -2.34 -6.17 13.92
C PHE A 82 -2.32 -4.77 13.27
N ARG A 83 -3.46 -4.07 13.31
CA ARG A 83 -3.83 -2.87 12.51
C ARG A 83 -2.82 -1.73 12.36
N LYS A 84 -1.76 -1.64 13.15
CA LYS A 84 -0.80 -0.53 13.07
C LYS A 84 0.52 -0.89 12.38
N GLN A 85 0.93 -2.16 12.36
CA GLN A 85 2.21 -2.57 11.77
C GLN A 85 2.07 -3.14 10.36
N CYS A 86 0.89 -3.66 9.99
CA CYS A 86 0.77 -4.44 8.76
C CYS A 86 0.26 -3.68 7.53
N VAL A 87 -0.17 -2.41 7.65
CA VAL A 87 -0.54 -1.62 6.46
C VAL A 87 0.69 -1.19 5.64
N GLU A 88 1.83 -1.05 6.31
CA GLU A 88 3.13 -0.69 5.71
C GLU A 88 3.62 -1.73 4.71
N VAL A 89 3.11 -2.95 4.78
CA VAL A 89 3.48 -4.02 3.85
C VAL A 89 3.16 -3.67 2.40
N THR A 90 2.16 -2.81 2.20
CA THR A 90 1.76 -2.34 0.87
C THR A 90 2.77 -1.36 0.27
N TRP A 91 3.73 -0.84 1.05
CA TRP A 91 4.88 -0.08 0.55
C TRP A 91 5.70 -0.89 -0.46
N TRP A 92 5.91 -2.18 -0.18
CA TRP A 92 6.77 -3.05 -1.00
C TRP A 92 6.13 -3.54 -2.30
N LEU A 93 4.85 -3.25 -2.51
CA LEU A 93 4.16 -3.61 -3.74
C LEU A 93 4.63 -2.75 -4.92
N SER A 94 4.43 -3.25 -6.13
CA SER A 94 4.54 -2.41 -7.32
C SER A 94 3.43 -1.34 -7.31
N GLU A 95 3.61 -0.27 -8.09
CA GLU A 95 2.55 0.76 -8.22
C GLU A 95 1.24 0.16 -8.75
N SER A 96 1.32 -0.71 -9.76
CA SER A 96 0.16 -1.41 -10.31
C SER A 96 -0.54 -2.29 -9.28
N ASP A 97 0.20 -2.96 -8.40
CA ASP A 97 -0.36 -3.78 -7.34
C ASP A 97 -1.03 -2.92 -6.27
N ARG A 98 -0.45 -1.76 -5.91
CA ARG A 98 -1.10 -0.80 -5.01
C ARG A 98 -2.42 -0.27 -5.56
N VAL A 99 -2.56 -0.10 -6.89
CA VAL A 99 -3.85 0.25 -7.51
C VAL A 99 -4.89 -0.85 -7.27
N VAL A 100 -4.51 -2.13 -7.34
CA VAL A 100 -5.41 -3.26 -7.02
C VAL A 100 -5.81 -3.22 -5.54
N VAL A 101 -4.86 -2.96 -4.64
CA VAL A 101 -5.13 -2.78 -3.20
C VAL A 101 -6.13 -1.66 -2.95
N ILE A 102 -5.95 -0.48 -3.56
CA ILE A 102 -6.88 0.65 -3.42
C ILE A 102 -8.29 0.27 -3.89
N ARG A 103 -8.41 -0.39 -5.04
CA ARG A 103 -9.72 -0.83 -5.56
C ARG A 103 -10.39 -1.80 -4.60
N ASN A 104 -9.65 -2.75 -4.05
CA ASN A 104 -10.16 -3.69 -3.05
C ASN A 104 -10.59 -2.96 -1.77
N ALA A 105 -9.78 -2.02 -1.29
CA ALA A 105 -10.08 -1.24 -0.09
C ALA A 105 -11.34 -0.38 -0.26
N LEU A 106 -11.55 0.22 -1.43
CA LEU A 106 -12.78 0.95 -1.76
C LEU A 106 -14.00 0.03 -1.78
N GLN A 107 -13.90 -1.13 -2.43
CA GLN A 107 -15.01 -2.10 -2.52
C GLN A 107 -15.42 -2.66 -1.16
N ASN A 108 -14.46 -2.84 -0.25
CA ASN A 108 -14.69 -3.44 1.07
C ASN A 108 -14.73 -2.40 2.20
N ASN A 109 -14.74 -1.10 1.88
CA ASN A 109 -14.75 0.01 2.85
C ASN A 109 -13.62 -0.09 3.90
N VAL A 110 -12.42 -0.51 3.48
CA VAL A 110 -11.22 -0.63 4.34
C VAL A 110 -10.50 0.72 4.39
N ARG A 111 -11.14 1.69 5.04
CA ARG A 111 -10.73 3.11 5.11
C ARG A 111 -9.28 3.34 5.54
N LYS A 112 -8.79 2.60 6.53
CA LYS A 112 -7.42 2.74 7.03
C LYS A 112 -6.37 2.35 5.99
N LEU A 113 -6.63 1.27 5.26
CA LEU A 113 -5.75 0.80 4.20
C LEU A 113 -5.74 1.78 3.04
N LEU A 114 -6.93 2.21 2.61
CA LEU A 114 -7.10 3.24 1.58
C LEU A 114 -6.33 4.52 1.91
N LEU A 115 -6.52 5.05 3.13
CA LEU A 115 -5.84 6.25 3.60
C LEU A 115 -4.32 6.05 3.65
N TRP A 116 -3.85 4.95 4.25
CA TRP A 116 -2.43 4.69 4.38
C TRP A 116 -1.74 4.66 3.01
N VAL A 117 -2.31 3.94 2.03
CA VAL A 117 -1.68 3.81 0.70
C VAL A 117 -1.59 5.15 0.00
N LEU A 118 -2.65 5.95 0.05
CA LEU A 118 -2.69 7.26 -0.62
C LEU A 118 -1.83 8.31 0.09
N ASP A 119 -1.77 8.30 1.43
CA ASP A 119 -0.95 9.26 2.17
C ASP A 119 0.54 8.95 2.08
N ASN A 120 0.90 7.67 2.08
CA ASN A 120 2.29 7.26 2.27
C ASN A 120 2.96 6.82 0.97
N THR A 121 2.26 6.50 -0.11
CA THR A 121 2.90 6.02 -1.34
C THR A 121 2.74 6.99 -2.50
N VAL A 122 3.61 6.84 -3.52
CA VAL A 122 3.62 7.68 -4.72
C VAL A 122 3.06 6.91 -5.91
N PHE A 123 2.23 7.60 -6.71
CA PHE A 123 1.67 7.11 -7.97
C PHE A 123 2.15 7.98 -9.13
N LYS A 124 3.24 7.56 -9.78
CA LYS A 124 3.87 8.35 -10.85
C LYS A 124 3.16 8.13 -12.18
N ASP A 125 2.63 6.95 -12.44
CA ASP A 125 1.98 6.64 -13.69
C ASP A 125 0.57 7.28 -13.73
N GLU A 126 0.33 8.02 -14.80
CA GLU A 126 -0.95 8.65 -15.09
C GLU A 126 -2.05 7.58 -15.25
N THR A 127 -1.71 6.39 -15.76
CA THR A 127 -2.69 5.30 -15.85
C THR A 127 -3.15 4.81 -14.48
N SER A 128 -2.24 4.75 -13.50
CA SER A 128 -2.55 4.42 -12.10
C SER A 128 -3.48 5.45 -11.48
N ARG A 129 -3.18 6.75 -11.66
CA ARG A 129 -4.01 7.84 -11.11
C ARG A 129 -5.41 7.82 -11.69
N ASN A 130 -5.54 7.70 -13.02
CA ASN A 130 -6.83 7.58 -13.70
C ASN A 130 -7.63 6.35 -13.24
N ALA A 131 -6.94 5.23 -13.03
CA ALA A 131 -7.53 4.00 -12.50
C ALA A 131 -8.08 4.16 -11.08
N ILE A 132 -7.39 4.92 -10.22
CA ILE A 132 -7.82 5.23 -8.85
C ILE A 132 -8.98 6.22 -8.85
N GLN A 133 -8.89 7.31 -9.62
CA GLN A 133 -9.98 8.28 -9.77
C GLN A 133 -11.28 7.59 -10.27
N SER A 134 -11.17 6.74 -11.27
CA SER A 134 -12.30 5.96 -11.79
C SER A 134 -12.87 4.97 -10.75
N ALA A 135 -12.08 4.52 -9.79
CA ALA A 135 -12.57 3.71 -8.68
C ALA A 135 -13.28 4.58 -7.63
N LEU A 136 -12.74 5.76 -7.31
CA LEU A 136 -13.34 6.72 -6.38
C LEU A 136 -14.71 7.22 -6.87
N THR A 137 -14.88 7.50 -8.17
CA THR A 137 -16.18 7.94 -8.72
C THR A 137 -17.28 6.88 -8.63
N ARG A 138 -16.92 5.61 -8.47
CA ARG A 138 -17.85 4.49 -8.31
C ARG A 138 -18.02 4.05 -6.86
N ALA A 139 -17.18 4.56 -5.95
CA ALA A 139 -17.22 4.20 -4.54
C ALA A 139 -18.38 4.89 -3.83
N ASP A 140 -18.69 4.44 -2.61
CA ASP A 140 -19.74 5.07 -1.82
C ASP A 140 -19.34 6.48 -1.38
N ASN A 141 -20.30 7.42 -1.44
CA ASN A 141 -20.04 8.82 -1.11
C ASN A 141 -19.55 9.02 0.33
N VAL A 142 -19.91 8.13 1.27
CA VAL A 142 -19.49 8.24 2.68
C VAL A 142 -17.99 8.00 2.80
N THR A 143 -17.46 6.98 2.14
CA THR A 143 -16.02 6.67 2.11
C THR A 143 -15.24 7.73 1.36
N VAL A 144 -15.76 8.23 0.25
CA VAL A 144 -15.12 9.30 -0.54
C VAL A 144 -15.04 10.61 0.26
N HIS A 145 -16.13 11.03 0.91
CA HIS A 145 -16.12 12.22 1.77
C HIS A 145 -15.18 12.04 2.95
N TRP A 146 -15.23 10.88 3.62
CA TRP A 146 -14.32 10.58 4.72
C TRP A 146 -12.85 10.64 4.26
N LEU A 147 -12.52 10.10 3.09
CA LEU A 147 -11.17 10.18 2.55
C LEU A 147 -10.76 11.63 2.25
N CYS A 148 -11.66 12.43 1.66
CA CYS A 148 -11.42 13.86 1.43
C CYS A 148 -11.14 14.63 2.73
N ASP A 149 -11.74 14.26 3.86
CA ASP A 149 -11.48 14.93 5.14
C ASP A 149 -10.16 14.49 5.81
N ASN A 150 -9.65 13.29 5.48
CA ASN A 150 -8.55 12.66 6.21
C ASN A 150 -7.24 12.57 5.41
N LEU A 151 -7.29 12.68 4.09
CA LEU A 151 -6.11 12.59 3.22
C LEU A 151 -5.21 13.82 3.42
N SER A 152 -4.00 13.56 3.94
CA SER A 152 -3.02 14.58 4.34
C SER A 152 -1.96 14.84 3.26
N ASN A 153 -1.75 13.89 2.35
CA ASN A 153 -0.81 14.04 1.24
C ASN A 153 -1.39 14.97 0.17
N ASP A 154 -0.83 16.18 0.06
CA ASP A 154 -1.29 17.23 -0.87
C ASP A 154 -1.22 16.83 -2.35
N ASP A 155 -0.17 16.09 -2.74
CA ASP A 155 -0.02 15.60 -4.11
C ASP A 155 -1.15 14.61 -4.43
N ALA A 156 -1.29 13.57 -3.61
CA ALA A 156 -2.36 12.58 -3.72
C ALA A 156 -3.74 13.24 -3.73
N ARG A 157 -3.97 14.20 -2.83
CA ARG A 157 -5.21 14.96 -2.71
C ARG A 157 -5.53 15.74 -3.97
N SER A 158 -4.54 16.42 -4.57
CA SER A 158 -4.76 17.30 -5.72
C SER A 158 -5.34 16.56 -6.92
N TRP A 159 -4.84 15.35 -7.21
CA TRP A 159 -5.36 14.56 -8.33
C TRP A 159 -6.49 13.62 -7.91
N CYS A 160 -6.61 13.20 -6.65
CA CYS A 160 -7.80 12.48 -6.20
C CYS A 160 -9.07 13.36 -6.23
N PHE A 161 -8.94 14.65 -5.91
CA PHE A 161 -10.07 15.58 -5.74
C PHE A 161 -9.85 16.94 -6.43
N PRO A 162 -9.71 16.98 -7.77
CA PRO A 162 -9.37 18.21 -8.49
C PRO A 162 -10.43 19.32 -8.36
N LEU A 163 -11.71 18.97 -8.16
CA LEU A 163 -12.83 19.93 -8.09
C LEU A 163 -12.96 20.65 -6.73
N HIS A 164 -12.16 20.31 -5.72
CA HIS A 164 -12.20 20.96 -4.40
C HIS A 164 -11.10 22.02 -4.19
N GLN A 165 -10.27 22.31 -5.20
CA GLN A 165 -9.21 23.31 -5.11
C GLN A 165 -9.56 24.69 -5.68
N GLU A 166 -10.68 24.87 -6.39
CA GLU A 166 -11.05 26.15 -7.04
C GLU A 166 -11.76 27.18 -6.12
N GLY A 167 -11.77 26.96 -4.80
CA GLY A 167 -12.53 27.78 -3.84
C GLY A 167 -11.81 28.95 -3.18
N SER A 168 -10.56 29.26 -3.52
CA SER A 168 -9.83 30.37 -2.88
C SER A 168 -8.93 31.12 -3.85
N SER A 169 -9.51 31.97 -4.70
CA SER A 169 -8.94 33.25 -5.15
C SER A 169 -9.73 33.83 -6.33
N THR A 170 -10.88 34.44 -6.06
CA THR A 170 -11.40 35.54 -6.90
C THR A 170 -12.21 36.49 -6.02
N VAL A 171 -11.51 37.37 -5.29
CA VAL A 171 -12.11 38.64 -4.87
C VAL A 171 -12.22 39.50 -6.13
N THR A 172 -13.39 39.48 -6.77
CA THR A 172 -13.73 40.48 -7.78
C THR A 172 -13.90 41.84 -7.11
N PRO A 173 -13.24 42.91 -7.60
CA PRO A 173 -13.45 44.23 -7.03
C PRO A 173 -14.84 44.72 -7.41
N PHE A 174 -15.65 45.02 -6.40
CA PHE A 174 -16.91 45.76 -6.53
C PHE A 174 -16.60 47.12 -7.18
N ILE A 175 -17.00 47.30 -8.45
CA ILE A 175 -17.13 48.62 -9.05
C ILE A 175 -18.38 49.24 -8.42
N ARG A 176 -18.20 50.26 -7.58
CA ARG A 176 -19.29 51.15 -7.17
C ARG A 176 -19.56 52.12 -8.29
N ASP A 177 -20.73 52.00 -8.91
CA ASP A 177 -21.35 53.08 -9.65
C ASP A 177 -21.56 54.27 -8.71
N THR A 178 -20.96 55.41 -9.06
CA THR A 178 -21.33 56.72 -8.53
C THR A 178 -21.78 57.59 -9.70
N LEU A 179 -23.08 57.54 -9.98
CA LEU A 179 -23.82 58.63 -10.59
C LEU A 179 -24.56 59.36 -9.48
N ALA A 180 -24.06 60.54 -9.09
CA ALA A 180 -24.89 61.65 -8.64
C ALA A 180 -24.02 62.89 -8.37
N ASP A 181 -24.20 63.87 -9.26
CA ASP A 181 -24.51 65.26 -8.91
C ASP A 181 -23.35 66.24 -8.64
N ARG A 182 -23.16 67.20 -9.57
CA ARG A 182 -23.50 68.62 -9.32
C ARG A 182 -23.20 69.50 -10.53
N ARG A 183 -24.27 70.20 -10.97
CA ARG A 183 -24.39 71.58 -11.48
C ARG A 183 -23.20 72.25 -12.15
#